data_AF-A0A9E5DC81-F1
#
_entry.id   AF-A0A9E5DC81-F1
#
_cell.length_a   1.000
_cell.length_b   1.000
_cell.length_c   1.000
_cell.angle_alpha   90.00
_cell.angle_beta   90.00
_cell.angle_gamma   90.00
#
_symmetry.space_group_name_H-M   'P 1'
#
loop_
_entity.id
_entity.type
_entity.pdbx_description
1 polymer ?
#
loop_
_entity_poly.entity_id
_entity_poly.type
_entity_poly.pdbx_seq_one_letter_code
_entity_poly.pdbx_strand_id
1 'polypeptide(L)'
;MSPSIRSERKYLEILRILAESHEPLGAKRLSEKMAERGFVLSDRAVQYYLQYLDEMGFTEKAGNRGRLLTEAGIAESESALVDQRLGFIISRLEQLAFRSTFDPLTATGSVAYNLSFVREEDLGAVTTAFDEVVAAGYGFLSAYRVVDSDPRIPDGHAGIMTACSVTLDGVLQKMGIPTRLEYAGRLAVDEDGSAGFLDLIGYRGTSVDPLHLFISAGLTSIDRLVTTRAGVALATIRAVPAAARHRVETTVGLMEECGFAFPAGGGIGEFNLPNHPYRLPVVAFSGMNMVGHAVEKGYVIKTEIGAGTIPFGKIADATAR
;
A
#
# COMPACT_ATOMS: atom_id res chain seq x y z
N MET A 1 -7.96 -34.94 -3.45
CA MET A 1 -6.52 -34.75 -3.77
C MET A 1 -6.33 -33.28 -4.05
N SER A 2 -5.48 -32.59 -3.29
CA SER A 2 -5.16 -31.18 -3.58
C SER A 2 -4.44 -31.09 -4.93
N PRO A 3 -4.90 -30.27 -5.89
CA PRO A 3 -4.22 -30.12 -7.17
C PRO A 3 -2.81 -29.55 -6.98
N SER A 4 -1.90 -29.89 -7.89
CA SER A 4 -0.54 -29.31 -7.89
C SER A 4 -0.60 -27.80 -8.17
N ILE A 5 0.31 -27.02 -7.60
CA ILE A 5 0.42 -25.55 -7.80
C ILE A 5 0.41 -25.14 -9.30
N ARG A 6 0.93 -26.00 -10.18
CA ARG A 6 0.97 -25.75 -11.64
C ARG A 6 -0.37 -26.04 -12.33
N SER A 7 -1.18 -26.93 -11.77
CA SER A 7 -2.55 -27.19 -12.19
C SER A 7 -3.49 -26.08 -11.73
N GLU A 8 -3.17 -25.46 -10.58
CA GLU A 8 -3.95 -24.39 -9.97
C GLU A 8 -3.99 -23.13 -10.86
N ARG A 9 -2.83 -22.66 -11.30
CA ARG A 9 -2.72 -21.50 -12.19
C ARG A 9 -3.49 -21.64 -13.51
N LYS A 10 -3.65 -22.86 -14.02
CA LYS A 10 -4.28 -23.11 -15.33
C LYS A 10 -5.80 -23.02 -15.28
N TYR A 11 -6.43 -23.53 -14.21
CA TYR A 11 -7.88 -23.40 -14.09
C TYR A 11 -8.29 -21.98 -13.70
N LEU A 12 -7.48 -21.30 -12.85
CA LEU A 12 -7.71 -19.90 -12.50
C LEU A 12 -7.67 -18.99 -13.74
N GLU A 13 -6.74 -19.25 -14.67
CA GLU A 13 -6.68 -18.47 -15.91
C GLU A 13 -7.87 -18.73 -16.85
N ILE A 14 -8.38 -19.96 -16.88
CA ILE A 14 -9.62 -20.29 -17.61
C ILE A 14 -10.82 -19.52 -17.03
N LEU A 15 -10.94 -19.45 -15.70
CA LEU A 15 -12.01 -18.68 -15.05
C LEU A 15 -11.93 -17.19 -15.42
N ARG A 16 -10.73 -16.61 -15.46
CA ARG A 16 -10.53 -15.20 -15.86
C ARG A 16 -10.92 -14.91 -17.29
N ILE A 17 -10.48 -15.77 -18.22
CA ILE A 17 -10.83 -15.61 -19.64
C ILE A 17 -12.36 -15.64 -19.81
N LEU A 18 -13.05 -16.53 -19.07
CA LEU A 18 -14.50 -16.59 -19.07
C LEU A 18 -15.12 -15.32 -18.49
N ALA A 19 -14.62 -14.82 -17.34
CA ALA A 19 -15.09 -13.59 -16.71
C ALA A 19 -14.98 -12.38 -17.64
N GLU A 20 -13.84 -12.21 -18.32
CA GLU A 20 -13.61 -11.08 -19.22
C GLU A 20 -14.44 -11.15 -20.51
N SER A 21 -14.72 -12.36 -20.99
CA SER A 21 -15.39 -12.55 -22.29
C SER A 21 -16.88 -12.24 -22.26
N HIS A 22 -17.55 -12.42 -21.12
CA HIS A 22 -19.00 -12.28 -20.95
C HIS A 22 -19.85 -13.08 -21.99
N GLU A 23 -19.23 -14.02 -22.71
CA GLU A 23 -19.83 -14.87 -23.73
C GLU A 23 -19.45 -16.33 -23.47
N PRO A 24 -20.27 -17.32 -23.87
CA PRO A 24 -19.89 -18.70 -23.71
C PRO A 24 -18.66 -19.04 -24.56
N LEU A 25 -17.63 -19.62 -23.93
CA LEU A 25 -16.42 -20.05 -24.65
C LEU A 25 -16.24 -21.57 -24.64
N GLY A 26 -15.98 -22.12 -25.82
CA GLY A 26 -15.60 -23.51 -26.04
C GLY A 26 -14.09 -23.74 -25.87
N ALA A 27 -13.70 -25.01 -25.75
CA ALA A 27 -12.32 -25.40 -25.47
C ALA A 27 -11.30 -24.87 -26.49
N LYS A 28 -11.67 -24.78 -27.77
CA LYS A 28 -10.80 -24.24 -28.83
C LYS A 28 -10.49 -22.74 -28.65
N ARG A 29 -11.52 -21.90 -28.49
CA ARG A 29 -11.33 -20.45 -28.26
C ARG A 29 -10.62 -20.18 -26.93
N LEU A 30 -10.89 -20.99 -25.91
CA LEU A 30 -10.18 -20.92 -24.62
C LEU A 30 -8.71 -21.31 -24.77
N SER A 31 -8.40 -22.34 -25.55
CA SER A 31 -7.02 -22.76 -25.86
C SER A 31 -6.21 -21.64 -26.53
N GLU A 32 -6.81 -20.97 -27.52
CA GLU A 32 -6.22 -19.81 -28.21
C GLU A 32 -5.93 -18.66 -27.22
N LYS A 33 -6.93 -18.27 -26.41
CA LYS A 33 -6.79 -17.21 -25.41
C LYS A 33 -5.81 -17.58 -24.27
N MET A 34 -5.76 -18.84 -23.88
CA MET A 34 -4.78 -19.34 -22.90
C MET A 34 -3.36 -19.23 -23.46
N ALA A 35 -3.15 -19.53 -24.74
CA ALA A 35 -1.85 -19.40 -25.40
C ALA A 35 -1.38 -17.94 -25.50
N GLU A 36 -2.29 -16.99 -25.78
CA GLU A 36 -2.01 -15.55 -25.74
C GLU A 36 -1.47 -15.09 -24.36
N ARG A 37 -1.89 -15.77 -23.29
CA ARG A 37 -1.48 -15.51 -21.90
C ARG A 37 -0.31 -16.38 -21.43
N GLY A 38 0.37 -17.07 -22.35
CA GLY A 38 1.56 -17.88 -22.05
C GLY A 38 1.25 -19.29 -21.53
N PHE A 39 -0.01 -19.73 -21.56
CA PHE A 39 -0.40 -21.09 -21.19
C PHE A 39 -0.70 -21.93 -22.43
N VAL A 40 0.31 -22.64 -22.93
CA VAL A 40 0.13 -23.56 -24.06
C VAL A 40 -0.54 -24.84 -23.59
N LEU A 41 -1.81 -25.02 -23.97
CA LEU A 41 -2.61 -26.20 -23.70
C LEU A 41 -3.25 -26.70 -25.01
N SER A 42 -3.52 -28.01 -25.10
CA SER A 42 -4.35 -28.53 -26.20
C SER A 42 -5.83 -28.35 -25.89
N ASP A 43 -6.68 -28.30 -26.92
CA ASP A 43 -8.14 -28.22 -26.77
C ASP A 43 -8.68 -29.33 -25.85
N ARG A 44 -8.11 -30.55 -25.96
CA ARG A 44 -8.46 -31.67 -25.09
C ARG A 44 -8.07 -31.40 -23.63
N ALA A 45 -6.90 -30.83 -23.37
CA ALA A 45 -6.48 -30.44 -22.03
C ALA A 45 -7.39 -29.36 -21.43
N VAL A 46 -7.74 -28.34 -22.21
CA VAL A 46 -8.71 -27.31 -21.80
C VAL A 46 -10.07 -27.92 -21.50
N GLN A 47 -10.51 -28.90 -22.29
CA GLN A 47 -11.78 -29.60 -22.05
C GLN A 47 -11.78 -30.39 -20.75
N TYR A 48 -10.66 -30.99 -20.33
CA TYR A 48 -10.53 -31.61 -19.01
C TYR A 48 -10.66 -30.58 -17.88
N TYR A 49 -10.03 -29.41 -18.01
CA TYR A 49 -10.19 -28.35 -17.00
C TYR A 49 -11.61 -27.81 -16.94
N LEU A 50 -12.29 -27.64 -18.08
CA LEU A 50 -13.69 -27.22 -18.10
C LEU A 50 -14.60 -28.24 -17.43
N GLN A 51 -14.35 -29.54 -17.63
CA GLN A 51 -15.12 -30.57 -16.94
C GLN A 51 -14.89 -30.52 -15.42
N TYR A 52 -13.64 -30.31 -14.99
CA TYR A 52 -13.31 -30.15 -13.58
C TYR A 52 -13.98 -28.90 -12.98
N LEU A 53 -14.01 -27.78 -13.69
CA LEU A 53 -14.69 -26.55 -13.27
C LEU A 53 -16.21 -26.71 -13.23
N ASP A 54 -16.79 -27.50 -14.15
CA ASP A 54 -18.20 -27.88 -14.12
C ASP A 54 -18.49 -28.72 -12.85
N GLU A 55 -17.62 -29.67 -12.50
CA GLU A 55 -17.74 -30.52 -11.29
C GLU A 55 -17.59 -29.73 -9.98
N MET A 56 -16.78 -28.67 -9.98
CA MET A 56 -16.64 -27.75 -8.85
C MET A 56 -17.79 -26.73 -8.74
N GLY A 57 -18.68 -26.67 -9.75
CA GLY A 57 -19.78 -25.71 -9.79
C GLY A 57 -19.36 -24.28 -10.15
N PHE A 58 -18.15 -24.08 -10.67
CA PHE A 58 -17.65 -22.76 -11.08
C PHE A 58 -18.04 -22.39 -12.51
N THR A 59 -18.29 -23.40 -13.36
CA THR A 59 -18.77 -23.18 -14.72
C THR A 59 -20.04 -23.96 -15.00
N GLU A 60 -20.84 -23.46 -15.93
CA GLU A 60 -22.02 -24.15 -16.45
C GLU A 60 -22.05 -24.16 -17.98
N LYS A 61 -22.66 -25.20 -18.56
CA LYS A 61 -22.74 -25.36 -20.02
C LYS A 61 -23.84 -24.49 -20.61
N ALA A 62 -23.49 -23.62 -21.54
CA ALA A 62 -24.43 -22.87 -22.36
C ALA A 62 -24.68 -23.57 -23.71
N GLY A 63 -25.26 -24.78 -23.65
CA GLY A 63 -25.48 -25.64 -24.82
C GLY A 63 -24.18 -25.97 -25.57
N ASN A 64 -24.20 -25.91 -26.91
CA ASN A 64 -23.02 -26.16 -27.75
C ASN A 64 -22.08 -24.95 -27.88
N ARG A 65 -22.40 -23.80 -27.25
CA ARG A 65 -21.63 -22.56 -27.40
C ARG A 65 -20.40 -22.50 -26.50
N GLY A 66 -20.39 -23.25 -25.40
CA GLY A 66 -19.28 -23.24 -24.45
C GLY A 66 -19.73 -23.26 -23.00
N ARG A 67 -18.91 -22.69 -22.12
CA ARG A 67 -19.20 -22.53 -20.69
C ARG A 67 -19.32 -21.05 -20.33
N LEU A 68 -20.14 -20.78 -19.33
CA LEU A 68 -20.22 -19.50 -18.62
C LEU A 68 -19.79 -19.71 -17.17
N LEU A 69 -19.41 -18.62 -16.50
CA LEU A 69 -19.22 -18.65 -15.05
C LEU A 69 -20.56 -18.68 -14.33
N THR A 70 -20.64 -19.48 -13.28
CA THR A 70 -21.69 -19.36 -12.26
C THR A 70 -21.34 -18.22 -11.31
N GLU A 71 -22.24 -17.84 -10.40
CA GLU A 71 -21.92 -16.87 -9.33
C GLU A 71 -20.70 -17.32 -8.49
N ALA A 72 -20.60 -18.61 -8.19
CA ALA A 72 -19.44 -19.18 -7.50
C ALA A 72 -18.16 -19.09 -8.32
N GLY A 73 -18.23 -19.27 -9.65
CA GLY A 73 -17.09 -19.10 -10.55
C GLY A 73 -16.64 -17.64 -10.71
N ILE A 74 -17.57 -16.68 -10.66
CA ILE A 74 -17.26 -15.24 -10.63
C ILE A 74 -16.51 -14.91 -9.34
N ALA A 75 -17.03 -15.32 -8.19
CA ALA A 75 -16.39 -15.10 -6.89
C ALA A 75 -15.00 -15.76 -6.81
N GLU A 76 -14.85 -16.98 -7.33
CA GLU A 76 -13.56 -17.67 -7.41
C GLU A 76 -12.57 -16.94 -8.34
N SER A 77 -13.02 -16.46 -9.50
CA SER A 77 -12.18 -15.66 -10.42
C SER A 77 -11.69 -14.36 -9.76
N GLU A 78 -12.54 -13.72 -8.96
CA GLU A 78 -12.17 -12.54 -8.18
C GLU A 78 -11.17 -12.87 -7.06
N SER A 79 -11.40 -13.95 -6.31
CA SER A 79 -10.47 -14.45 -5.29
C SER A 79 -9.09 -14.82 -5.89
N ALA A 80 -9.09 -15.49 -7.04
CA ALA A 80 -7.89 -15.82 -7.81
C ALA A 80 -7.06 -14.59 -8.22
N LEU A 81 -7.72 -13.45 -8.46
CA LEU A 81 -7.06 -12.17 -8.73
C LEU A 81 -6.41 -11.60 -7.47
N VAL A 82 -7.02 -11.80 -6.30
CA VAL A 82 -6.44 -11.44 -4.99
C VAL A 82 -5.16 -12.25 -4.74
N ASP A 83 -5.19 -13.57 -4.96
CA ASP A 83 -4.03 -14.45 -4.74
C ASP A 83 -2.83 -14.14 -5.65
N GLN A 84 -3.06 -13.74 -6.90
CA GLN A 84 -1.97 -13.28 -7.78
C GLN A 84 -1.47 -11.87 -7.46
N ARG A 85 -2.28 -11.05 -6.77
CA ARG A 85 -1.88 -9.72 -6.28
C ARG A 85 -1.18 -9.79 -4.92
N LEU A 86 -1.18 -10.95 -4.24
CA LEU A 86 -0.44 -11.14 -3.00
C LEU A 86 1.04 -10.81 -3.21
N GLY A 87 1.54 -9.86 -2.44
CA GLY A 87 2.92 -9.41 -2.54
C GLY A 87 3.18 -8.36 -3.64
N PHE A 88 2.18 -7.98 -4.45
CA PHE A 88 2.36 -6.96 -5.49
C PHE A 88 2.60 -5.57 -4.88
N ILE A 89 1.87 -5.23 -3.81
CA ILE A 89 2.05 -3.95 -3.11
C ILE A 89 3.46 -3.85 -2.52
N ILE A 90 3.91 -4.85 -1.76
CA ILE A 90 5.27 -4.83 -1.20
C ILE A 90 6.34 -4.78 -2.30
N SER A 91 6.18 -5.53 -3.40
CA SER A 91 7.13 -5.48 -4.53
C SER A 91 7.17 -4.10 -5.19
N ARG A 92 6.02 -3.44 -5.36
CA ARG A 92 5.93 -2.07 -5.88
C ARG A 92 6.59 -1.06 -4.93
N LEU A 93 6.37 -1.21 -3.63
CA LEU A 93 6.97 -0.37 -2.59
C LEU A 93 8.50 -0.55 -2.53
N GLU A 94 9.00 -1.79 -2.66
CA GLU A 94 10.44 -2.08 -2.74
C GLU A 94 11.08 -1.45 -3.99
N GLN A 95 10.44 -1.53 -5.16
CA GLN A 95 10.90 -0.83 -6.37
C GLN A 95 10.94 0.68 -6.18
N LEU A 96 9.95 1.23 -5.45
CA LEU A 96 9.88 2.65 -5.20
C LEU A 96 10.96 3.13 -4.22
N ALA A 97 11.21 2.35 -3.15
CA ALA A 97 12.33 2.58 -2.24
C ALA A 97 13.67 2.60 -2.99
N PHE A 98 13.90 1.64 -3.89
CA PHE A 98 15.11 1.60 -4.72
C PHE A 98 15.27 2.81 -5.63
N ARG A 99 14.16 3.33 -6.19
CA ARG A 99 14.16 4.53 -7.05
C ARG A 99 14.28 5.83 -6.27
N SER A 100 13.92 5.85 -4.99
CA SER A 100 14.05 7.02 -4.13
C SER A 100 15.51 7.41 -4.01
N THR A 101 15.82 8.68 -4.31
CA THR A 101 17.21 9.16 -4.31
C THR A 101 17.56 10.11 -3.18
N PHE A 102 16.63 10.38 -2.26
CA PHE A 102 16.81 11.34 -1.18
C PHE A 102 18.08 11.06 -0.36
N ASP A 103 18.81 12.13 -0.09
CA ASP A 103 19.99 12.15 0.76
C ASP A 103 19.78 13.19 1.88
N PRO A 104 19.61 12.75 3.14
CA PRO A 104 19.33 13.65 4.25
C PRO A 104 20.54 14.52 4.64
N LEU A 105 21.77 14.19 4.21
CA LEU A 105 22.93 15.06 4.46
C LEU A 105 22.92 16.33 3.62
N THR A 106 22.39 16.23 2.39
CA THR A 106 22.33 17.36 1.45
C THR A 106 20.93 17.95 1.32
N ALA A 107 19.91 17.31 1.91
CA ALA A 107 18.50 17.60 1.71
C ALA A 107 18.12 17.67 0.22
N THR A 108 18.73 16.80 -0.61
CA THR A 108 18.48 16.75 -2.06
C THR A 108 18.10 15.35 -2.53
N GLY A 109 17.75 15.23 -3.81
CA GLY A 109 17.29 13.98 -4.42
C GLY A 109 15.77 13.90 -4.46
N SER A 110 15.25 12.68 -4.63
CA SER A 110 13.83 12.42 -4.79
C SER A 110 13.28 11.55 -3.67
N VAL A 111 12.05 11.84 -3.24
CA VAL A 111 11.28 11.06 -2.27
C VAL A 111 10.16 10.31 -2.96
N ALA A 112 9.76 9.19 -2.38
CA ALA A 112 8.55 8.48 -2.79
C ALA A 112 7.31 9.24 -2.30
N TYR A 113 6.23 9.27 -3.09
CA TYR A 113 4.97 9.92 -2.70
C TYR A 113 3.74 9.05 -2.97
N ASN A 114 2.69 9.29 -2.19
CA ASN A 114 1.32 8.87 -2.47
C ASN A 114 0.57 10.02 -3.15
N LEU A 115 -0.35 9.72 -4.06
CA LEU A 115 -1.18 10.72 -4.74
C LEU A 115 -2.63 10.54 -4.30
N SER A 116 -3.18 11.56 -3.65
CA SER A 116 -4.57 11.59 -3.20
C SER A 116 -5.39 12.47 -4.13
N PHE A 117 -6.65 12.11 -4.39
CA PHE A 117 -7.60 12.87 -5.19
C PHE A 117 -8.76 13.30 -4.30
N VAL A 118 -9.11 14.59 -4.39
CA VAL A 118 -10.22 15.22 -3.66
C VAL A 118 -10.99 16.11 -4.63
N ARG A 119 -12.31 16.30 -4.43
CA ARG A 119 -13.07 17.27 -5.23
C ARG A 119 -12.52 18.67 -5.01
N GLU A 120 -12.49 19.49 -6.05
CA GLU A 120 -11.96 20.87 -5.97
C GLU A 120 -12.66 21.70 -4.89
N GLU A 121 -13.98 21.50 -4.71
CA GLU A 121 -14.78 22.18 -3.68
C GLU A 121 -14.36 21.84 -2.24
N ASP A 122 -13.82 20.65 -2.01
CA ASP A 122 -13.41 20.15 -0.69
C ASP A 122 -11.92 20.45 -0.39
N LEU A 123 -11.14 20.88 -1.39
CA LEU A 123 -9.68 21.03 -1.30
C LEU A 123 -9.26 21.92 -0.12
N GLY A 124 -9.93 23.06 0.10
CA GLY A 124 -9.59 23.98 1.18
C GLY A 124 -9.77 23.36 2.58
N ALA A 125 -10.82 22.56 2.75
CA ALA A 125 -11.08 21.92 4.03
C ALA A 125 -10.18 20.69 4.26
N VAL A 126 -9.87 19.94 3.21
CA VAL A 126 -8.92 18.82 3.27
C VAL A 126 -7.49 19.29 3.56
N THR A 127 -7.05 20.39 2.94
CA THR A 127 -5.74 20.98 3.24
C THR A 127 -5.65 21.50 4.67
N THR A 128 -6.72 22.13 5.19
CA THR A 128 -6.80 22.49 6.62
C THR A 128 -6.63 21.26 7.53
N ALA A 129 -7.30 20.15 7.21
CA ALA A 129 -7.13 18.90 7.95
C ALA A 129 -5.68 18.37 7.86
N PHE A 130 -5.04 18.44 6.69
CA PHE A 130 -3.66 18.02 6.52
C PHE A 130 -2.71 18.90 7.35
N ASP A 131 -2.95 20.21 7.40
CA ASP A 131 -2.16 21.18 8.17
C ASP A 131 -2.23 20.89 9.67
N GLU A 132 -3.38 20.46 10.20
CA GLU A 132 -3.51 20.04 11.60
C GLU A 132 -2.62 18.83 11.93
N VAL A 133 -2.55 17.85 11.02
CA VAL A 133 -1.66 16.67 11.17
C VAL A 133 -0.18 17.07 11.07
N VAL A 134 0.15 17.99 10.16
CA VAL A 134 1.50 18.55 10.01
C VAL A 134 1.92 19.29 11.29
N ALA A 135 1.07 20.19 11.79
CA ALA A 135 1.32 20.96 12.99
C ALA A 135 1.48 20.09 14.25
N ALA A 136 0.74 18.98 14.31
CA ALA A 136 0.82 18.03 15.40
C ALA A 136 2.01 17.05 15.28
N GLY A 137 2.70 17.00 14.14
CA GLY A 137 3.88 16.15 13.95
C GLY A 137 3.57 14.65 13.77
N TYR A 138 2.35 14.30 13.37
CA TYR A 138 1.93 12.90 13.16
C TYR A 138 1.95 12.50 11.66
N GLY A 139 2.39 13.38 10.77
CA GLY A 139 2.74 13.04 9.39
C GLY A 139 4.07 12.28 9.29
N PHE A 140 4.41 11.76 8.10
CA PHE A 140 5.77 11.25 7.85
C PHE A 140 6.75 12.38 7.48
N LEU A 141 6.25 13.37 6.73
CA LEU A 141 6.94 14.61 6.39
C LEU A 141 6.01 15.75 6.79
N SER A 142 6.57 16.83 7.34
CA SER A 142 5.86 18.03 7.76
C SER A 142 5.46 18.94 6.58
N ALA A 143 5.16 18.32 5.43
CA ALA A 143 4.79 18.99 4.20
C ALA A 143 4.04 18.03 3.25
N TYR A 144 3.21 18.62 2.41
CA TYR A 144 2.53 17.97 1.29
C TYR A 144 2.44 18.96 0.13
N ARG A 145 2.14 18.48 -1.07
CA ARG A 145 2.05 19.35 -2.26
C ARG A 145 0.69 19.17 -2.95
N VAL A 146 -0.05 20.26 -3.12
CA VAL A 146 -1.22 20.29 -4.00
C VAL A 146 -0.75 20.33 -5.47
N VAL A 147 -1.39 19.53 -6.31
CA VAL A 147 -1.08 19.40 -7.74
C VAL A 147 -2.38 19.32 -8.55
N ASP A 148 -2.39 19.98 -9.70
CA ASP A 148 -3.50 20.06 -10.65
C ASP A 148 -3.14 19.45 -12.02
N SER A 149 -1.84 19.32 -12.32
CA SER A 149 -1.35 18.94 -13.65
C SER A 149 -0.99 17.45 -13.81
N ASP A 150 -1.35 16.57 -12.86
CA ASP A 150 -1.05 15.13 -12.97
C ASP A 150 -2.15 14.42 -13.79
N PRO A 151 -1.83 13.70 -14.87
CA PRO A 151 -2.82 13.10 -15.77
C PRO A 151 -3.68 12.01 -15.12
N ARG A 152 -3.34 11.56 -13.90
CA ARG A 152 -4.14 10.62 -13.13
C ARG A 152 -5.27 11.29 -12.34
N ILE A 153 -5.23 12.61 -12.18
CA ILE A 153 -6.26 13.38 -11.48
C ILE A 153 -7.50 13.45 -12.38
N PRO A 154 -8.67 13.00 -11.92
CA PRO A 154 -9.91 13.13 -12.69
C PRO A 154 -10.36 14.59 -12.84
N ASP A 155 -11.15 14.88 -13.86
CA ASP A 155 -11.78 16.20 -14.02
C ASP A 155 -12.60 16.58 -12.77
N GLY A 156 -12.53 17.86 -12.37
CA GLY A 156 -13.20 18.39 -11.18
C GLY A 156 -12.58 17.95 -9.85
N HIS A 157 -11.37 17.39 -9.88
CA HIS A 157 -10.60 17.01 -8.69
C HIS A 157 -9.26 17.74 -8.64
N ALA A 158 -8.78 17.94 -7.42
CA ALA A 158 -7.40 18.34 -7.14
C ALA A 158 -6.61 17.14 -6.62
N GLY A 159 -5.32 17.11 -6.93
CA GLY A 159 -4.37 16.12 -6.42
C GLY A 159 -3.60 16.65 -5.21
N ILE A 160 -3.30 15.77 -4.26
CA ILE A 160 -2.44 16.07 -3.10
C ILE A 160 -1.38 14.99 -2.97
N MET A 161 -0.11 15.38 -3.02
CA MET A 161 1.03 14.49 -2.85
C MET A 161 1.55 14.54 -1.41
N THR A 162 1.63 13.38 -0.77
CA THR A 162 2.22 13.21 0.57
C THR A 162 3.43 12.28 0.49
N ALA A 163 4.48 12.55 1.27
CA ALA A 163 5.65 11.67 1.32
C ALA A 163 5.28 10.26 1.80
N CYS A 164 5.73 9.24 1.08
CA CYS A 164 5.55 7.85 1.42
C CYS A 164 6.70 7.40 2.33
N SER A 165 6.38 6.63 3.37
CA SER A 165 7.37 6.17 4.35
C SER A 165 8.45 5.30 3.71
N VAL A 166 8.22 4.71 2.53
CA VAL A 166 9.24 3.97 1.76
C VAL A 166 10.45 4.79 1.32
N THR A 167 10.36 6.11 1.46
CA THR A 167 11.52 7.00 1.36
C THR A 167 12.59 6.64 2.38
N LEU A 168 12.21 6.31 3.63
CA LEU A 168 13.16 5.87 4.66
C LEU A 168 13.87 4.58 4.23
N ASP A 169 13.15 3.62 3.63
CA ASP A 169 13.76 2.40 3.11
C ASP A 169 14.84 2.70 2.08
N GLY A 170 14.57 3.63 1.14
CA GLY A 170 15.55 4.07 0.15
C GLY A 170 16.80 4.70 0.80
N VAL A 171 16.62 5.55 1.80
CA VAL A 171 17.73 6.17 2.55
C VAL A 171 18.56 5.11 3.26
N LEU A 172 17.93 4.21 4.03
CA LEU A 172 18.62 3.15 4.75
C LEU A 172 19.36 2.20 3.80
N GLN A 173 18.74 1.82 2.67
CA GLN A 173 19.36 0.97 1.66
C GLN A 173 20.61 1.61 1.04
N LYS A 174 20.58 2.92 0.75
CA LYS A 174 21.75 3.67 0.26
C LYS A 174 22.88 3.77 1.27
N MET A 175 22.54 3.77 2.55
CA MET A 175 23.50 3.60 3.63
C MET A 175 23.98 2.14 3.75
N GLY A 176 23.60 1.23 2.86
CA GLY A 176 23.99 -0.18 2.95
C GLY A 176 23.40 -0.90 4.15
N ILE A 177 22.24 -0.44 4.65
CA ILE A 177 21.49 -1.10 5.72
C ILE A 177 20.38 -1.94 5.07
N PRO A 178 20.46 -3.28 5.15
CA PRO A 178 19.37 -4.15 4.69
C PRO A 178 18.10 -3.81 5.46
N THR A 179 17.05 -3.45 4.73
CA THR A 179 15.79 -2.97 5.32
C THR A 179 14.64 -3.82 4.79
N ARG A 180 13.82 -4.34 5.70
CA ARG A 180 12.63 -5.12 5.37
C ARG A 180 11.39 -4.43 5.92
N LEU A 181 10.53 -3.91 5.05
CA LEU A 181 9.20 -3.44 5.44
C LEU A 181 8.32 -4.64 5.81
N GLU A 182 7.95 -4.76 7.09
CA GLU A 182 7.27 -5.95 7.61
C GLU A 182 5.78 -5.73 7.79
N TYR A 183 5.43 -4.67 8.53
CA TYR A 183 4.06 -4.46 8.99
C TYR A 183 3.62 -3.01 8.79
N ALA A 184 2.32 -2.86 8.55
CA ALA A 184 1.59 -1.65 8.79
C ALA A 184 0.77 -1.85 10.07
N GLY A 185 0.58 -0.81 10.86
CA GLY A 185 -0.09 -0.95 12.15
C GLY A 185 -0.80 0.30 12.63
N ARG A 186 -1.75 0.06 13.55
CA ARG A 186 -2.43 1.10 14.31
C ARG A 186 -1.64 1.37 15.57
N LEU A 187 -1.04 2.55 15.67
CA LEU A 187 -0.23 2.98 16.80
C LEU A 187 -1.11 3.82 17.72
N ALA A 188 -1.46 3.27 18.88
CA ALA A 188 -2.06 4.05 19.95
C ALA A 188 -0.99 4.93 20.58
N VAL A 189 -1.32 6.21 20.77
CA VAL A 189 -0.50 7.20 21.44
C VAL A 189 -1.34 7.75 22.60
N ASP A 190 -0.75 7.84 23.79
CA ASP A 190 -1.38 8.39 24.99
C ASP A 190 -0.86 9.81 25.28
N GLU A 191 -1.54 10.55 26.17
CA GLU A 191 -1.24 11.95 26.48
C GLU A 191 0.17 12.15 27.06
N ASP A 192 0.71 11.11 27.72
CA ASP A 192 2.07 11.08 28.27
C ASP A 192 3.16 10.81 27.22
N GLY A 193 2.75 10.58 25.96
CA GLY A 193 3.63 10.27 24.83
C GLY A 193 4.00 8.81 24.71
N SER A 194 3.51 7.94 25.60
CA SER A 194 3.66 6.49 25.44
C SER A 194 2.91 6.01 24.20
N ALA A 195 3.49 5.01 23.51
CA ALA A 195 2.92 4.51 22.28
C ALA A 195 3.11 2.99 22.13
N GLY A 196 2.09 2.33 21.59
CA GLY A 196 2.08 0.88 21.37
C GLY A 196 1.13 0.47 20.26
N PHE A 197 1.44 -0.62 19.56
CA PHE A 197 0.60 -1.10 18.48
C PHE A 197 -0.63 -1.83 19.03
N LEU A 198 -1.80 -1.53 18.46
CA LEU A 198 -3.05 -2.24 18.71
C LEU A 198 -3.18 -3.45 17.79
N ASP A 199 -2.96 -3.25 16.49
CA ASP A 199 -2.99 -4.30 15.48
C ASP A 199 -1.88 -4.09 14.45
N LEU A 200 -1.46 -5.20 13.85
CA LEU A 200 -0.47 -5.26 12.78
C LEU A 200 -1.00 -6.07 11.60
N ILE A 201 -0.73 -5.60 10.39
CA ILE A 201 -0.96 -6.35 9.15
C ILE A 201 0.36 -6.44 8.39
N GLY A 202 0.75 -7.66 8.04
CA GLY A 202 2.02 -7.92 7.34
C GLY A 202 1.94 -7.63 5.85
N TYR A 203 2.84 -6.82 5.33
CA TYR A 203 2.87 -6.42 3.90
C TYR A 203 3.08 -7.59 2.93
N ARG A 204 3.78 -8.65 3.36
CA ARG A 204 4.05 -9.83 2.52
C ARG A 204 2.81 -10.71 2.27
N GLY A 205 1.79 -10.57 3.12
CA GLY A 205 0.57 -11.37 3.05
C GLY A 205 -0.64 -10.63 2.49
N THR A 206 -0.45 -9.43 1.93
CA THR A 206 -1.56 -8.61 1.42
C THR A 206 -1.45 -8.28 -0.06
N SER A 207 -2.61 -8.09 -0.69
CA SER A 207 -2.79 -7.61 -2.05
C SER A 207 -3.18 -6.12 -2.11
N VAL A 208 -3.53 -5.54 -0.97
CA VAL A 208 -3.93 -4.14 -0.76
C VAL A 208 -3.02 -3.52 0.30
N ASP A 209 -2.80 -2.20 0.21
CA ASP A 209 -2.06 -1.48 1.24
C ASP A 209 -2.82 -1.53 2.59
N PRO A 210 -2.19 -2.00 3.67
CA PRO A 210 -2.92 -2.18 4.92
C PRO A 210 -3.28 -0.86 5.63
N LEU A 211 -2.57 0.24 5.37
CA LEU A 211 -2.91 1.53 5.97
C LEU A 211 -4.24 2.04 5.41
N HIS A 212 -4.46 1.86 4.10
CA HIS A 212 -5.76 2.13 3.48
C HIS A 212 -6.88 1.30 4.10
N LEU A 213 -6.63 0.02 4.42
CA LEU A 213 -7.63 -0.85 5.06
C LEU A 213 -8.04 -0.31 6.44
N PHE A 214 -7.09 0.14 7.26
CA PHE A 214 -7.39 0.72 8.57
C PHE A 214 -8.24 2.00 8.47
N ILE A 215 -7.95 2.87 7.49
CA ILE A 215 -8.73 4.10 7.24
C ILE A 215 -10.15 3.73 6.79
N SER A 216 -10.28 2.86 5.78
CA SER A 216 -11.59 2.48 5.25
C SER A 216 -12.47 1.76 6.27
N ALA A 217 -11.86 1.06 7.23
CA ALA A 217 -12.56 0.40 8.31
C ALA A 217 -12.91 1.35 9.49
N GLY A 218 -12.52 2.63 9.43
CA GLY A 218 -12.78 3.60 10.50
C GLY A 218 -12.05 3.26 11.81
N LEU A 219 -10.87 2.64 11.72
CA LEU A 219 -10.14 2.13 12.87
C LEU A 219 -9.08 3.10 13.42
N THR A 220 -9.01 4.32 12.89
CA THR A 220 -8.12 5.38 13.35
C THR A 220 -8.86 6.38 14.24
N SER A 221 -8.12 7.19 15.00
CA SER A 221 -8.67 8.34 15.72
C SER A 221 -7.66 9.49 15.70
N ILE A 222 -7.31 9.91 14.49
CA ILE A 222 -6.29 10.92 14.23
C ILE A 222 -6.80 12.31 14.58
N ASP A 223 -8.09 12.60 14.40
CA ASP A 223 -8.72 13.85 14.87
C ASP A 223 -8.57 14.03 16.38
N ARG A 224 -8.83 12.97 17.16
CA ARG A 224 -8.56 12.97 18.59
C ARG A 224 -7.06 13.11 18.88
N LEU A 225 -6.21 12.44 18.11
CA LEU A 225 -4.76 12.51 18.28
C LEU A 225 -4.22 13.93 18.08
N VAL A 226 -4.63 14.65 17.04
CA VAL A 226 -4.15 16.02 16.78
C VAL A 226 -4.72 17.05 17.76
N THR A 227 -5.91 16.79 18.33
CA THR A 227 -6.58 17.72 19.26
C THR A 227 -6.19 17.49 20.72
N THR A 228 -6.03 16.25 21.16
CA THR A 228 -5.77 15.90 22.57
C THR A 228 -4.41 15.26 22.81
N ARG A 229 -3.60 15.05 21.76
CA ARG A 229 -2.34 14.26 21.81
C ARG A 229 -2.52 12.80 22.22
N ALA A 230 -3.75 12.30 22.20
CA ALA A 230 -4.06 10.90 22.47
C ALA A 230 -5.04 10.36 21.43
N GLY A 231 -4.71 9.21 20.85
CA GLY A 231 -5.49 8.65 19.75
C GLY A 231 -4.75 7.56 19.01
N VAL A 232 -5.26 7.21 17.83
CA VAL A 232 -4.73 6.08 17.03
C VAL A 232 -4.25 6.60 15.68
N ALA A 233 -2.93 6.64 15.51
CA ALA A 233 -2.26 6.93 14.26
C ALA A 233 -1.95 5.66 13.46
N LEU A 234 -1.52 5.86 12.23
CA LEU A 234 -0.96 4.85 11.35
C LEU A 234 0.56 4.95 11.33
N ALA A 235 1.21 3.80 11.44
CA ALA A 235 2.65 3.69 11.34
C ALA A 235 3.06 2.41 10.59
N THR A 236 4.26 2.46 10.01
CA THR A 236 4.89 1.33 9.34
C THR A 236 6.09 0.86 10.13
N ILE A 237 6.30 -0.45 10.18
CA ILE A 237 7.40 -1.10 10.89
C ILE A 237 8.31 -1.77 9.87
N ARG A 238 9.60 -1.45 9.97
CA ARG A 238 10.67 -2.12 9.24
C ARG A 238 11.56 -2.86 10.20
N ALA A 239 12.11 -3.98 9.76
CA ALA A 239 13.18 -4.67 10.47
C ALA A 239 14.51 -4.44 9.76
N VAL A 240 15.51 -3.98 10.53
CA VAL A 240 16.90 -3.82 10.10
C VAL A 240 17.82 -4.67 10.99
N PRO A 241 19.07 -4.96 10.59
CA PRO A 241 20.03 -5.62 11.47
C PRO A 241 20.22 -4.84 12.77
N ALA A 242 20.15 -5.51 13.92
CA ALA A 242 20.35 -4.85 15.22
C ALA A 242 21.72 -4.14 15.34
N ALA A 243 22.74 -4.67 14.67
CA ALA A 243 24.07 -4.06 14.58
C ALA A 243 24.09 -2.70 13.87
N ALA A 244 23.04 -2.33 13.12
CA ALA A 244 22.94 -1.06 12.42
C ALA A 244 22.36 0.06 13.29
N ARG A 245 21.97 -0.19 14.55
CA ARG A 245 21.27 0.75 15.46
C ARG A 245 21.80 2.18 15.38
N HIS A 246 23.08 2.39 15.68
CA HIS A 246 23.67 3.73 15.69
C HIS A 246 23.54 4.44 14.34
N ARG A 247 23.70 3.70 13.23
CA ARG A 247 23.58 4.29 11.88
C ARG A 247 22.14 4.66 11.56
N VAL A 248 21.18 3.87 12.04
CA VAL A 248 19.74 4.18 11.91
C VAL A 248 19.40 5.41 12.73
N GLU A 249 19.85 5.49 14.00
CA GLU A 249 19.67 6.66 14.87
C GLU A 249 20.22 7.94 14.23
N THR A 250 21.45 7.90 13.70
CA THR A 250 22.02 9.04 12.95
C THR A 250 21.18 9.40 11.71
N THR A 251 20.74 8.39 10.95
CA THR A 251 19.96 8.62 9.72
C THR A 251 18.60 9.24 10.02
N VAL A 252 17.92 8.76 11.06
CA VAL A 252 16.65 9.30 11.52
C VAL A 252 16.82 10.74 11.95
N GLY A 253 17.85 11.06 12.76
CA GLY A 253 18.11 12.44 13.18
C GLY A 253 18.34 13.40 12.01
N LEU A 254 19.11 12.99 10.99
CA LEU A 254 19.30 13.79 9.77
C LEU A 254 17.99 13.98 8.98
N MET A 255 17.12 12.97 8.97
CA MET A 255 15.80 13.10 8.34
C MET A 255 14.88 14.02 9.16
N GLU A 256 14.95 13.99 10.49
CA GLU A 256 14.21 14.92 11.36
C GLU A 256 14.60 16.37 11.11
N GLU A 257 15.91 16.64 10.89
CA GLU A 257 16.40 17.97 10.47
C GLU A 257 15.84 18.42 9.11
N CYS A 258 15.45 17.48 8.26
CA CYS A 258 14.79 17.73 6.98
C CYS A 258 13.25 17.83 7.09
N GLY A 259 12.68 17.83 8.30
CA GLY A 259 11.24 17.96 8.54
C GLY A 259 10.46 16.64 8.47
N PHE A 260 11.14 15.49 8.43
CA PHE A 260 10.47 14.20 8.63
C PHE A 260 10.13 14.00 10.11
N ALA A 261 9.04 13.29 10.38
CA ALA A 261 8.59 13.03 11.74
C ALA A 261 8.51 11.52 12.03
N PHE A 262 8.94 11.15 13.23
CA PHE A 262 8.98 9.79 13.73
C PHE A 262 8.31 9.70 15.10
N PRO A 263 7.80 8.51 15.50
CA PRO A 263 7.32 8.30 16.85
C PRO A 263 8.43 8.52 17.90
N ALA A 264 8.06 8.56 19.17
CA ALA A 264 8.97 8.77 20.29
C ALA A 264 10.26 7.90 20.19
N GLY A 265 11.41 8.49 20.53
CA GLY A 265 12.71 7.81 20.39
C GLY A 265 13.17 7.63 18.94
N GLY A 266 12.76 8.51 18.02
CA GLY A 266 13.11 8.43 16.60
C GLY A 266 12.52 7.20 15.90
N GLY A 267 11.43 6.65 16.44
CA GLY A 267 10.84 5.40 15.95
C GLY A 267 11.68 4.15 16.25
N ILE A 268 12.72 4.26 17.09
CA ILE A 268 13.63 3.18 17.44
C ILE A 268 13.36 2.83 18.92
N GLY A 269 12.35 1.99 19.16
CA GLY A 269 11.90 1.65 20.52
C GLY A 269 11.02 0.41 20.59
N GLU A 270 10.78 -0.07 21.81
CA GLU A 270 9.89 -1.21 22.08
C GLU A 270 8.43 -0.71 22.19
N PHE A 271 7.82 -0.39 21.06
CA PHE A 271 6.40 -0.03 20.93
C PHE A 271 5.51 -1.27 21.11
N ASN A 272 5.62 -1.98 22.24
CA ASN A 272 5.00 -3.29 22.50
C ASN A 272 5.23 -4.39 21.44
N LEU A 273 6.26 -4.23 20.59
CA LEU A 273 6.64 -5.19 19.56
C LEU A 273 7.45 -6.36 20.14
N PRO A 274 7.33 -7.58 19.59
CA PRO A 274 8.17 -8.71 19.99
C PRO A 274 9.66 -8.44 19.80
N ASN A 275 10.45 -8.68 20.85
CA ASN A 275 11.90 -8.53 20.79
C ASN A 275 12.55 -9.62 19.93
N HIS A 276 13.49 -9.22 19.07
CA HIS A 276 14.26 -10.14 18.24
C HIS A 276 15.78 -9.89 18.40
N PRO A 277 16.59 -10.93 18.68
CA PRO A 277 18.00 -10.76 19.07
C PRO A 277 18.89 -10.12 17.98
N TYR A 278 18.50 -10.27 16.71
CA TYR A 278 19.30 -9.78 15.56
C TYR A 278 18.56 -8.78 14.67
N ARG A 279 17.39 -8.29 15.10
CA ARG A 279 16.57 -7.36 14.32
C ARG A 279 16.12 -6.22 15.20
N LEU A 280 16.24 -5.02 14.66
CA LEU A 280 15.78 -3.79 15.26
C LEU A 280 14.52 -3.34 14.51
N PRO A 281 13.37 -3.18 15.19
CA PRO A 281 12.23 -2.50 14.61
C PRO A 281 12.53 -1.00 14.45
N VAL A 282 12.18 -0.45 13.28
CA VAL A 282 12.23 0.97 12.97
C VAL A 282 10.84 1.39 12.51
N VAL A 283 10.19 2.20 13.34
CA VAL A 283 8.82 2.67 13.14
C VAL A 283 8.85 4.04 12.49
N ALA A 284 8.03 4.25 11.47
CA ALA A 284 7.80 5.58 10.90
C ALA A 284 6.31 5.84 10.80
N PHE A 285 5.90 7.08 11.10
CA PHE A 285 4.57 7.56 10.72
C PHE A 285 4.37 7.49 9.21
N SER A 286 3.13 7.68 8.77
CA SER A 286 2.75 7.62 7.36
C SER A 286 2.13 8.92 6.90
N GLY A 287 2.37 9.31 5.65
CA GLY A 287 1.59 10.36 4.98
C GLY A 287 0.08 10.05 4.93
N MET A 288 -0.29 8.77 5.07
CA MET A 288 -1.67 8.33 5.20
C MET A 288 -2.36 8.85 6.48
N ASN A 289 -1.63 9.35 7.48
CA ASN A 289 -2.26 10.00 8.63
C ASN A 289 -3.02 11.27 8.23
N MET A 290 -2.52 12.04 7.25
CA MET A 290 -3.22 13.20 6.72
C MET A 290 -4.52 12.79 6.03
N VAL A 291 -4.46 11.74 5.20
CA VAL A 291 -5.63 11.17 4.52
C VAL A 291 -6.65 10.65 5.52
N GLY A 292 -6.21 9.89 6.53
CA GLY A 292 -7.07 9.32 7.56
C GLY A 292 -7.80 10.39 8.36
N HIS A 293 -7.12 11.47 8.74
CA HIS A 293 -7.73 12.58 9.46
C HIS A 293 -8.80 13.31 8.64
N ALA A 294 -8.54 13.56 7.35
CA ALA A 294 -9.55 14.16 6.48
C ALA A 294 -10.76 13.22 6.27
N VAL A 295 -10.54 11.91 6.18
CA VAL A 295 -11.64 10.92 6.12
C VAL A 295 -12.46 10.90 7.41
N GLU A 296 -11.81 10.98 8.58
CA GLU A 296 -12.50 11.09 9.87
C GLU A 296 -13.39 12.35 9.97
N LYS A 297 -12.98 13.45 9.31
CA LYS A 297 -13.77 14.69 9.17
C LYS A 297 -14.89 14.61 8.11
N GLY A 298 -15.05 13.46 7.46
CA GLY A 298 -16.15 13.21 6.52
C GLY A 298 -15.82 13.50 5.05
N TYR A 299 -14.56 13.77 4.70
CA TYR A 299 -14.16 14.01 3.31
C TYR A 299 -13.87 12.70 2.56
N VAL A 300 -14.30 12.64 1.30
CA VAL A 300 -14.04 11.49 0.43
C VAL A 300 -12.71 11.72 -0.29
N ILE A 301 -11.74 10.85 -0.01
CA ILE A 301 -10.41 10.91 -0.63
C ILE A 301 -10.07 9.55 -1.23
N LYS A 302 -9.66 9.55 -2.49
CA LYS A 302 -9.10 8.35 -3.15
C LYS A 302 -7.59 8.48 -3.21
N THR A 303 -6.84 7.46 -2.77
CA THR A 303 -5.38 7.52 -2.73
C THR A 303 -4.73 6.43 -3.57
N GLU A 304 -3.81 6.81 -4.44
CA GLU A 304 -2.85 5.91 -5.07
C GLU A 304 -1.58 5.82 -4.23
N ILE A 305 -1.37 4.65 -3.62
CA ILE A 305 -0.20 4.37 -2.78
C ILE A 305 1.04 4.13 -3.66
N GLY A 306 2.16 4.75 -3.30
CA GLY A 306 3.41 4.63 -4.03
C GLY A 306 3.27 5.06 -5.50
N ALA A 307 2.67 6.23 -5.70
CA ALA A 307 2.32 6.79 -7.01
C ALA A 307 3.54 7.16 -7.85
N GLY A 308 4.69 7.44 -7.23
CA GLY A 308 5.93 7.73 -7.94
C GLY A 308 6.99 8.37 -7.05
N THR A 309 8.02 8.95 -7.67
CA THR A 309 9.02 9.77 -6.99
C THR A 309 8.95 11.22 -7.46
N ILE A 310 9.30 12.15 -6.56
CA ILE A 310 9.32 13.59 -6.83
C ILE A 310 10.57 14.20 -6.16
N PRO A 311 11.23 15.22 -6.76
CA PRO A 311 12.30 15.94 -6.07
C PRO A 311 11.85 16.47 -4.70
N PHE A 312 12.67 16.27 -3.67
CA PHE A 312 12.35 16.63 -2.29
C PHE A 312 11.96 18.11 -2.13
N GLY A 313 12.74 19.03 -2.72
CA GLY A 313 12.41 20.47 -2.65
C GLY A 313 11.04 20.82 -3.22
N LYS A 314 10.49 20.03 -4.17
CA LYS A 314 9.13 20.29 -4.68
C LYS A 314 8.04 19.97 -3.66
N ILE A 315 8.27 19.05 -2.72
CA ILE A 315 7.28 18.73 -1.68
C ILE A 315 7.54 19.53 -0.40
N ALA A 316 8.81 19.73 -0.03
CA ALA A 316 9.20 20.42 1.20
C ALA A 316 8.87 21.93 1.18
N ASP A 317 9.01 22.59 0.02
CA ASP A 317 8.78 24.04 -0.10
C ASP A 317 7.29 24.42 -0.19
N ALA A 318 6.38 23.44 -0.24
CA ALA A 318 4.97 23.68 -0.54
C ALA A 318 4.17 24.24 0.65
N THR A 319 4.59 23.98 1.89
CA THR A 319 3.96 24.48 3.13
C THR A 319 4.72 25.63 3.78
N ALA A 320 5.83 26.08 3.19
CA ALA A 320 6.63 27.21 3.69
C ALA A 320 6.07 28.60 3.28
N ARG A 321 4.78 28.68 2.89
CA ARG A 321 4.12 29.91 2.43
C ARG A 321 2.81 30.15 3.14
#